data_AF-A0A139BP26-F1
#
_entry.id   AF-A0A139BP26-F1
#
_cell.length_a   1.000
_cell.length_b   1.000
_cell.length_c   1.000
_cell.angle_alpha   90.00
_cell.angle_beta   90.00
_cell.angle_gamma   90.00
#
_symmetry.space_group_name_H-M   'P 1'
#
loop_
_entity.id
_entity.type
_entity.pdbx_description
1 polymer ?
#
loop_
_entity_poly.entity_id
_entity_poly.type
_entity_poly.pdbx_seq_one_letter_code
_entity_poly.pdbx_strand_id
1 'polypeptide(L)'
;MSIDHATGLKALQLYGMATAWSELQAEKPKQAHRPESWMTRLITAEQTDRQLKSLRYQLKAARFPIHRDLLGIDWSETSLSQAAVEQLASAAFMETAHNLILVGGTGTGKTHLATAIGVAAIHQGKRVRFFNAVDLVNQL
;
A
#
# COMPACT_ATOMS: atom_id res chain seq x y z
N MET A 1 32.51 10.38 -23.82
CA MET A 1 32.07 9.93 -22.48
C MET A 1 30.67 9.36 -22.63
N SER A 2 30.52 8.03 -22.55
CA SER A 2 29.17 7.44 -22.53
C SER A 2 28.55 7.75 -21.18
N ILE A 3 27.42 8.46 -21.16
CA ILE A 3 26.67 8.70 -19.92
C ILE A 3 26.09 7.35 -19.51
N ASP A 4 26.52 6.84 -18.36
CA ASP A 4 25.82 5.71 -17.75
C ASP A 4 24.44 6.20 -17.25
N HIS A 5 23.44 6.02 -18.10
CA HIS A 5 22.06 6.42 -17.84
C HIS A 5 21.51 5.79 -16.55
N ALA A 6 21.93 4.56 -16.18
CA ALA A 6 21.49 3.94 -14.94
C ALA A 6 22.01 4.70 -13.71
N THR A 7 23.28 5.12 -13.74
CA THR A 7 23.88 5.93 -12.68
C THR A 7 23.24 7.32 -12.60
N GLY A 8 22.97 7.97 -13.74
CA GLY A 8 22.26 9.25 -13.77
C GLY A 8 20.84 9.18 -13.20
N LEU A 9 20.08 8.14 -13.57
CA LEU A 9 18.72 7.91 -13.05
C LEU A 9 18.72 7.67 -11.53
N LYS A 10 19.68 6.89 -11.02
CA LYS A 10 19.85 6.69 -9.56
C LYS A 10 20.19 7.98 -8.82
N ALA A 11 21.04 8.85 -9.40
CA ALA A 11 21.36 10.14 -8.81
C ALA A 11 20.11 11.05 -8.68
N LEU A 12 19.17 10.94 -9.62
CA LEU A 12 17.88 11.63 -9.59
C LEU A 12 16.81 10.92 -8.74
N GLN A 13 17.15 9.85 -8.01
CA GLN A 13 16.22 9.02 -7.24
C GLN A 13 15.14 8.32 -8.10
N LEU A 14 15.40 8.14 -9.40
CA LEU A 14 14.52 7.44 -10.36
C LEU A 14 14.87 5.95 -10.42
N TYR A 15 14.70 5.27 -9.28
CA TYR A 15 15.17 3.89 -9.10
C TYR A 15 14.40 2.87 -9.95
N GLY A 16 13.09 3.05 -10.13
CA GLY A 16 12.28 2.18 -10.98
C GLY A 16 12.70 2.32 -12.45
N MET A 17 12.97 3.55 -12.90
CA MET A 17 13.53 3.79 -14.23
C MET A 17 14.91 3.15 -14.40
N ALA A 18 15.80 3.26 -13.39
CA ALA A 18 17.14 2.70 -13.49
C ALA A 18 17.15 1.18 -13.65
N THR A 19 16.24 0.49 -12.94
CA THR A 19 16.05 -0.97 -13.08
C THR A 19 15.50 -1.32 -14.45
N ALA A 20 14.40 -0.68 -14.86
CA ALA A 20 13.78 -0.93 -16.17
C ALA A 20 14.73 -0.58 -17.35
N TRP A 21 15.58 0.43 -17.19
CA TRP A 21 16.63 0.76 -18.15
C TRP A 21 17.65 -0.36 -18.30
N SER A 22 18.08 -0.96 -17.19
CA SER A 22 19.03 -2.07 -17.20
C SER A 22 18.43 -3.31 -17.88
N GLU A 23 17.14 -3.58 -17.65
CA GLU A 23 16.40 -4.66 -18.32
C GLU A 23 16.26 -4.41 -19.82
N LEU A 24 15.91 -3.19 -20.22
CA LEU A 24 15.78 -2.79 -21.63
C LEU A 24 17.10 -2.93 -22.39
N GLN A 25 18.23 -2.61 -21.75
CA GLN A 25 19.55 -2.79 -22.36
C GLN A 25 19.94 -4.26 -22.52
N ALA A 26 19.41 -5.15 -21.67
CA ALA A 26 19.62 -6.59 -21.77
C ALA A 26 18.71 -7.25 -22.82
N GLU A 27 17.57 -6.63 -23.13
CA GLU A 27 16.70 -7.07 -24.21
C GLU A 27 17.41 -6.88 -25.56
N LYS A 28 17.42 -7.93 -26.39
CA LYS A 28 17.81 -7.85 -27.81
C LYS A 28 16.54 -7.80 -28.65
N PRO A 29 15.94 -6.63 -28.86
CA PRO A 29 14.65 -6.58 -29.52
C PRO A 29 14.81 -6.96 -31.00
N LYS A 30 13.86 -7.77 -31.50
CA LYS A 30 13.82 -8.16 -32.91
C LYS A 30 13.49 -6.99 -33.85
N GLN A 31 12.91 -5.91 -33.32
CA GLN A 31 12.58 -4.67 -34.01
C GLN A 31 12.88 -3.47 -33.10
N ALA A 32 13.26 -2.33 -33.67
CA ALA A 32 13.43 -1.11 -32.89
C ALA A 32 12.11 -0.72 -32.22
N HIS A 33 12.13 -0.51 -30.91
CA HIS A 33 10.96 0.01 -30.22
C HIS A 33 10.73 1.47 -30.60
N ARG A 34 9.46 1.87 -30.61
CA ARG A 34 9.11 3.29 -30.73
C ARG A 34 9.59 4.02 -29.48
N PRO A 35 10.19 5.22 -29.61
CA PRO A 35 10.67 6.01 -28.47
C PRO A 35 9.62 6.21 -27.37
N GLU A 36 8.37 6.41 -27.76
CA GLU A 36 7.23 6.61 -26.86
C GLU A 36 6.94 5.36 -26.01
N SER A 37 7.14 4.16 -26.58
CA SER A 37 6.92 2.89 -25.87
C SER A 37 7.95 2.69 -24.76
N TRP A 38 9.21 3.03 -25.00
CA TRP A 38 10.25 2.98 -23.97
C TRP A 38 10.02 4.02 -22.89
N MET A 39 9.69 5.25 -23.27
CA MET A 39 9.38 6.30 -22.30
C MET A 39 8.21 5.90 -21.39
N THR A 40 7.13 5.36 -21.99
CA THR A 40 5.98 4.86 -21.23
C THR A 40 6.38 3.76 -20.25
N ARG A 41 7.19 2.77 -20.69
CA ARG A 41 7.65 1.68 -19.82
C ARG A 41 8.50 2.19 -18.65
N LEU A 42 9.43 3.12 -18.91
CA LEU A 42 10.27 3.72 -17.86
C LEU A 42 9.42 4.49 -16.83
N ILE A 43 8.47 5.31 -17.29
CA ILE A 43 7.57 6.07 -16.42
C ILE A 43 6.71 5.14 -15.58
N THR A 44 6.10 4.11 -16.18
CA THR A 44 5.28 3.13 -15.46
C THR A 44 6.10 2.39 -14.41
N ALA A 45 7.34 1.99 -14.72
CA ALA A 45 8.23 1.33 -13.77
C ALA A 45 8.54 2.22 -12.55
N GLU A 46 8.81 3.51 -12.78
CA GLU A 46 9.04 4.47 -11.70
C GLU A 46 7.80 4.73 -10.84
N GLN A 47 6.65 4.91 -11.47
CA GLN A 47 5.38 5.08 -10.76
C GLN A 47 5.09 3.87 -9.86
N THR A 48 5.29 2.66 -10.39
CA THR A 48 5.10 1.41 -9.66
C THR A 48 6.07 1.31 -8.48
N ASP A 49 7.37 1.58 -8.69
CA ASP A 49 8.37 1.55 -7.61
C ASP A 49 8.02 2.54 -6.48
N ARG A 50 7.62 3.77 -6.83
CA ARG A 50 7.20 4.78 -5.85
C ARG A 50 5.94 4.37 -5.09
N GLN A 51 4.93 3.85 -5.78
CA GLN A 51 3.71 3.35 -5.14
C GLN A 51 4.04 2.22 -4.15
N LEU A 52 4.86 1.25 -4.54
CA LEU A 52 5.28 0.15 -3.68
C LEU A 52 6.11 0.62 -2.47
N LYS A 53 6.98 1.62 -2.65
CA LYS A 53 7.76 2.21 -1.55
C LYS A 53 6.86 2.96 -0.58
N SER A 54 5.93 3.76 -1.10
CA SER A 54 4.94 4.48 -0.29
C SER A 54 4.08 3.52 0.52
N LEU A 55 3.54 2.48 -0.13
CA LEU A 55 2.72 1.45 0.52
C LEU A 55 3.50 0.75 1.64
N ARG A 56 4.72 0.28 1.36
CA ARG A 56 5.60 -0.37 2.35
C ARG A 56 5.88 0.55 3.54
N TYR A 57 6.14 1.83 3.28
CA TYR A 57 6.36 2.81 4.33
C TYR A 57 5.09 2.99 5.19
N GLN A 58 3.92 3.16 4.58
CA GLN A 58 2.65 3.36 5.29
C GLN A 58 2.28 2.14 6.15
N LEU A 59 2.40 0.93 5.61
CA LEU A 59 2.18 -0.32 6.37
C LEU A 59 3.09 -0.41 7.59
N LYS A 60 4.38 -0.10 7.44
CA LYS A 60 5.33 -0.07 8.55
C LYS A 60 5.01 1.03 9.57
N ALA A 61 4.63 2.22 9.10
CA ALA A 61 4.29 3.35 9.94
C ALA A 61 3.00 3.13 10.75
N ALA A 62 2.10 2.28 10.26
CA ALA A 62 0.82 1.98 10.91
C ALA A 62 0.96 1.20 12.21
N ARG A 63 2.05 0.45 12.41
CA ARG A 63 2.35 -0.30 13.65
C ARG A 63 1.22 -1.23 14.09
N PHE A 64 0.60 -1.94 13.16
CA PHE A 64 -0.42 -2.94 13.51
C PHE A 64 0.17 -4.04 14.39
N PRO A 65 -0.54 -4.48 15.45
CA PRO A 65 -0.06 -5.52 16.36
C PRO A 65 0.01 -6.90 15.68
N ILE A 66 -0.85 -7.14 14.69
CA ILE A 66 -0.92 -8.35 13.87
C ILE A 66 -1.10 -7.89 12.43
N HIS A 67 -0.44 -8.50 11.46
CA HIS A 67 -0.70 -8.23 10.04
C HIS A 67 -1.73 -9.25 9.55
N ARG A 68 -3.00 -8.85 9.43
CA ARG A 68 -4.05 -9.64 8.77
C ARG A 68 -4.80 -8.79 7.75
N ASP A 69 -5.08 -9.41 6.61
CA ASP A 69 -5.89 -8.86 5.53
C ASP A 69 -7.37 -9.30 5.69
N LEU A 70 -8.28 -8.59 5.03
CA LEU A 70 -9.72 -8.89 4.99
C LEU A 70 -10.00 -10.30 4.46
N LEU A 71 -9.13 -10.82 3.58
CA LEU A 71 -9.19 -12.20 3.06
C LEU A 71 -9.10 -13.28 4.15
N GLY A 72 -8.59 -12.94 5.33
CA GLY A 72 -8.47 -13.87 6.45
C GLY A 72 -9.68 -13.89 7.41
N ILE A 73 -10.80 -13.26 7.04
CA ILE A 73 -12.05 -13.26 7.82
C ILE A 73 -12.89 -14.47 7.40
N ASP A 74 -13.22 -15.33 8.37
CA ASP A 74 -14.24 -16.35 8.18
C ASP A 74 -15.63 -15.72 8.40
N TRP A 75 -16.34 -15.52 7.29
CA TRP A 75 -17.69 -14.94 7.28
C TRP A 75 -18.75 -15.88 7.84
N SER A 76 -18.46 -17.19 7.95
CA SER A 76 -19.37 -18.14 8.58
C SER A 76 -19.36 -18.07 10.11
N GLU A 77 -18.26 -17.60 10.69
CA GLU A 77 -18.07 -17.46 12.15
C GLU A 77 -18.41 -16.05 12.67
N THR A 78 -18.74 -15.12 11.77
CA THR A 78 -19.00 -13.71 12.07
C THR A 78 -20.43 -13.33 11.76
N SER A 79 -21.10 -12.66 12.71
CA SER A 79 -22.47 -12.14 12.51
C SER A 79 -22.53 -10.82 11.72
N LEU A 80 -21.38 -10.27 11.31
CA LEU A 80 -21.28 -9.06 10.52
C LEU A 80 -21.58 -9.34 9.05
N SER A 81 -22.28 -8.40 8.41
CA SER A 81 -22.46 -8.42 6.97
C SER A 81 -21.12 -8.21 6.26
N GLN A 82 -20.74 -9.14 5.39
CA GLN A 82 -19.57 -9.01 4.51
C GLN A 82 -19.61 -7.71 3.70
N ALA A 83 -20.75 -7.41 3.10
CA ALA A 83 -20.94 -6.20 2.30
C ALA A 83 -20.69 -4.92 3.10
N ALA A 84 -21.12 -4.88 4.37
CA ALA A 84 -20.88 -3.73 5.24
C ALA A 84 -19.38 -3.55 5.54
N VAL A 85 -18.65 -4.64 5.77
CA VAL A 85 -17.20 -4.58 6.00
C VAL A 85 -16.44 -4.19 4.73
N GLU A 86 -16.83 -4.70 3.57
CA GLU A 86 -16.26 -4.30 2.28
C GLU A 86 -16.51 -2.81 1.99
N GLN A 87 -17.69 -2.29 2.35
CA GLN A 87 -17.95 -0.86 2.28
C GLN A 87 -17.01 -0.06 3.20
N LEU A 88 -16.76 -0.52 4.43
CA LEU A 88 -15.78 0.12 5.31
C LEU A 88 -14.35 0.02 4.77
N ALA A 89 -14.00 -1.07 4.11
CA ALA A 89 -12.70 -1.29 3.47
C ALA A 89 -12.40 -0.31 2.33
N SER A 90 -13.43 0.29 1.72
CA SER A 90 -13.26 1.40 0.76
C SER A 90 -12.62 2.64 1.39
N ALA A 91 -12.64 2.74 2.73
CA ALA A 91 -12.18 3.88 3.52
C ALA A 91 -12.92 5.21 3.23
N ALA A 92 -14.07 5.17 2.55
CA ALA A 92 -14.87 6.36 2.23
C ALA A 92 -15.31 7.13 3.49
N PHE A 93 -15.54 6.42 4.61
CA PHE A 93 -15.91 7.05 5.89
C PHE A 93 -14.86 8.06 6.38
N MET A 94 -13.58 7.86 6.04
CA MET A 94 -12.49 8.76 6.40
C MET A 94 -12.54 10.09 5.65
N GLU A 95 -13.13 10.13 4.46
CA GLU A 95 -13.24 11.36 3.64
C GLU A 95 -14.20 12.37 4.27
N THR A 96 -15.25 11.83 4.88
CA THR A 96 -16.26 12.58 5.63
C THR A 96 -15.97 12.70 7.12
N ALA A 97 -14.80 12.24 7.58
CA ALA A 97 -14.40 12.22 9.00
C ALA A 97 -15.41 11.52 9.95
N HIS A 98 -16.09 10.47 9.47
CA HIS A 98 -16.96 9.67 10.33
C HIS A 98 -16.13 8.74 11.23
N ASN A 99 -16.55 8.60 12.48
CA ASN A 99 -15.90 7.70 13.43
C ASN A 99 -16.50 6.29 13.35
N LEU A 100 -15.62 5.28 13.29
CA LEU A 100 -16.00 3.87 13.38
C LEU A 100 -15.74 3.36 14.79
N ILE A 101 -16.78 2.86 15.46
CA ILE A 101 -16.69 2.27 16.81
C ILE A 101 -17.08 0.79 16.71
N LEU A 102 -16.17 -0.11 17.09
CA LEU A 102 -16.42 -1.55 17.11
C LEU A 102 -16.79 -1.99 18.53
N VAL A 103 -18.00 -2.52 18.72
CA VAL A 103 -18.53 -2.96 20.02
C VAL A 103 -18.79 -4.46 20.01
N GLY A 104 -18.40 -5.15 21.10
CA GLY A 104 -18.62 -6.59 21.26
C GLY A 104 -17.76 -7.21 22.35
N GLY A 105 -18.06 -8.44 22.76
CA GLY A 105 -17.35 -9.16 23.82
C GLY A 105 -15.85 -9.39 23.52
N THR A 106 -15.06 -9.74 24.54
CA THR A 106 -13.64 -10.05 24.34
C THR A 106 -13.45 -11.23 23.41
N GLY A 107 -12.45 -11.19 22.53
CA GLY A 107 -12.17 -12.29 21.59
C GLY A 107 -13.01 -12.31 20.31
N THR A 108 -14.00 -11.42 20.13
CA THR A 108 -14.88 -11.38 18.95
C THR A 108 -14.24 -10.78 17.68
N GLY A 109 -12.92 -10.79 17.56
CA GLY A 109 -12.23 -10.33 16.34
C GLY A 109 -12.17 -8.81 16.10
N LYS A 110 -12.60 -7.95 17.03
CA LYS A 110 -12.57 -6.47 16.83
C LYS A 110 -11.21 -5.91 16.40
N THR A 111 -10.13 -6.30 17.08
CA THR A 111 -8.77 -5.86 16.73
C THR A 111 -8.36 -6.37 15.35
N HIS A 112 -8.80 -7.58 14.98
CA HIS A 112 -8.56 -8.13 13.65
C HIS A 112 -9.30 -7.34 12.58
N LEU A 113 -10.58 -7.05 12.79
CA LEU A 113 -11.39 -6.25 11.86
C LEU A 113 -10.83 -4.83 11.70
N ALA A 114 -10.49 -4.15 12.80
CA ALA A 114 -9.90 -2.82 12.76
C ALA A 114 -8.56 -2.80 11.99
N THR A 115 -7.74 -3.83 12.18
CA THR A 115 -6.49 -4.01 11.43
C THR A 115 -6.75 -4.20 9.94
N ALA A 116 -7.68 -5.08 9.58
CA ALA A 116 -7.99 -5.40 8.19
C ALA A 116 -8.54 -4.18 7.44
N ILE A 117 -9.46 -3.42 8.07
CA ILE A 117 -9.95 -2.13 7.55
C ILE A 117 -8.80 -1.12 7.43
N GLY A 118 -7.91 -1.05 8.43
CA GLY A 118 -6.75 -0.15 8.40
C GLY A 118 -5.75 -0.48 7.28
N VAL A 119 -5.50 -1.77 7.02
CA VAL A 119 -4.68 -2.24 5.90
C VAL A 119 -5.34 -1.87 4.57
N ALA A 120 -6.63 -2.14 4.41
CA ALA A 120 -7.37 -1.74 3.21
C ALA A 120 -7.33 -0.22 2.97
N ALA A 121 -7.49 0.58 4.02
CA ALA A 121 -7.37 2.03 3.92
C ALA A 121 -5.98 2.49 3.46
N ILE A 122 -4.90 1.82 3.89
CA ILE A 122 -3.54 2.08 3.41
C ILE A 122 -3.40 1.74 1.90
N HIS A 123 -4.02 0.66 1.44
CA HIS A 123 -4.07 0.34 0.01
C HIS A 123 -4.81 1.41 -0.81
N GLN A 124 -5.75 2.12 -0.20
CA GLN A 124 -6.42 3.30 -0.76
C GLN A 124 -5.64 4.63 -0.55
N GLY A 125 -4.37 4.54 -0.12
CA GLY A 125 -3.49 5.69 0.07
C GLY A 125 -3.76 6.51 1.34
N LYS A 126 -4.64 6.05 2.24
CA LYS A 126 -4.91 6.72 3.51
C LYS A 126 -3.78 6.45 4.51
N ARG A 127 -3.46 7.45 5.34
CA ARG A 127 -2.48 7.30 6.42
C ARG A 127 -3.19 6.75 7.65
N VAL A 128 -2.72 5.62 8.14
CA VAL A 128 -3.29 4.94 9.32
C VAL A 128 -2.21 4.74 10.37
N ARG A 129 -2.61 4.77 11.64
CA ARG A 129 -1.78 4.40 12.77
C ARG A 129 -2.59 3.70 13.84
N PHE A 130 -2.04 2.62 14.37
CA PHE A 130 -2.61 1.86 15.46
C PHE A 130 -1.99 2.28 16.78
N PHE A 131 -2.83 2.42 17.80
CA PHE A 131 -2.43 2.66 19.17
C PHE A 131 -3.21 1.74 20.10
N ASN A 132 -2.54 1.17 21.09
CA ASN A 132 -3.24 0.73 22.28
C ASN A 132 -3.47 1.94 23.21
N ALA A 133 -4.34 1.80 24.21
CA ALA A 133 -4.69 2.92 25.10
C ALA A 133 -3.47 3.50 25.84
N VAL A 134 -2.53 2.65 26.26
CA VAL A 134 -1.32 3.06 26.98
C VAL A 134 -0.38 3.84 26.07
N ASP A 135 -0.14 3.34 24.86
CA ASP A 135 0.68 4.00 23.84
C ASP A 135 0.09 5.35 23.44
N LEU A 136 -1.24 5.45 23.34
CA LEU A 136 -1.91 6.69 22.99
C LEU A 136 -1.70 7.75 24.07
N VAL A 137 -1.91 7.39 25.35
CA VAL A 137 -1.72 8.31 26.48
C VAL A 137 -0.27 8.77 26.58
N ASN A 138 0.71 7.89 26.32
CA ASN A 138 2.14 8.25 26.36
C ASN A 138 2.59 9.16 25.19
N GLN A 139 1.73 9.43 24.20
CA GLN A 139 2.04 10.30 23.06
C GLN A 139 1.33 11.66 23.09
N LEU A 140 0.41 11.87 24.04
CA LEU A 140 -0.31 13.13 24.27
C LEU A 140 0.41 13.97 25.33
#